data_AF-A0A537HVI0-F1
#
_entry.id   AF-A0A537HVI0-F1
#
_cell.length_a   1.000
_cell.length_b   1.000
_cell.length_c   1.000
_cell.angle_alpha   90.00
_cell.angle_beta   90.00
_cell.angle_gamma   90.00
#
_symmetry.space_group_name_H-M   'P 1'
#
loop_
_entity.id
_entity.type
_entity.pdbx_description
1 polymer ?
#
loop_
_entity_poly.entity_id
_entity_poly.type
_entity_poly.pdbx_seq_one_letter_code
_entity_poly.pdbx_strand_id
1 'polypeptide(L)' 'MNGLYYLRWPLIIFLIGFLIRFTGILFKIRHWPSADEMITIGSIICGIGIVFGIIKIAVVKKPEQ' A
#
# COMPACT_ATOMS: atom_id res chain seq x y z
N MET A 1 16.98 3.26 -18.42
CA MET A 1 16.94 3.38 -16.94
C MET A 1 15.51 3.64 -16.49
N ASN A 2 14.61 2.67 -16.68
CA ASN A 2 13.19 2.95 -16.53
C ASN A 2 12.45 2.05 -15.51
N GLY A 3 13.18 1.18 -14.80
CA GLY A 3 12.61 0.33 -13.74
C GLY A 3 11.90 1.11 -12.63
N LEU A 4 12.31 2.37 -12.38
CA LEU A 4 11.71 3.22 -11.37
C LEU A 4 10.28 3.64 -11.75
N TYR A 5 9.93 3.79 -13.03
CA TYR A 5 8.55 4.12 -13.41
C TYR A 5 7.58 2.98 -13.13
N TYR A 6 8.04 1.72 -13.25
CA TYR A 6 7.21 0.56 -13.01
C TYR A 6 6.80 0.44 -11.55
N LEU A 7 7.63 0.96 -10.64
CA LEU A 7 7.35 0.95 -9.21
C LEU A 7 6.52 2.16 -8.76
N ARG A 8 6.32 3.19 -9.60
CA ARG A 8 5.52 4.38 -9.23
C ARG A 8 4.09 4.01 -8.86
N TRP A 9 3.46 3.18 -9.66
CA TRP A 9 2.07 2.75 -9.45
C TRP A 9 1.85 2.01 -8.12
N PRO A 10 2.60 0.93 -7.80
CA PRO A 10 2.45 0.28 -6.50
C PRO A 10 2.85 1.18 -5.32
N LEU A 11 3.81 2.09 -5.49
CA LEU A 11 4.16 3.09 -4.47
C LEU A 11 3.01 4.06 -4.17
N ILE A 12 2.30 4.53 -5.21
CA ILE A 12 1.16 5.43 -5.05
C ILE A 12 0.03 4.71 -4.28
N ILE A 13 -0.27 3.46 -4.64
CA ILE A 13 -1.29 2.64 -3.95
C ILE A 13 -0.90 2.42 -2.49
N PHE A 14 0.37 2.12 -2.23
CA PHE A 14 0.89 1.97 -0.87
C PHE A 14 0.76 3.26 -0.06
N LEU A 15 1.11 4.42 -0.64
CA LEU A 15 1.03 5.72 0.03
C LEU A 15 -0.43 6.09 0.37
N ILE A 16 -1.37 5.80 -0.53
CA ILE A 16 -2.80 6.01 -0.29
C ILE A 16 -3.30 5.12 0.85
N GLY A 17 -2.96 3.82 0.83
CA GLY A 17 -3.28 2.90 1.93
C GLY A 17 -2.72 3.37 3.27
N PHE A 18 -1.50 3.92 3.25
CA PHE A 18 -0.84 4.44 4.44
C PHE A 18 -1.58 5.65 5.01
N LEU A 19 -2.02 6.59 4.17
CA LEU A 19 -2.82 7.75 4.59
C LEU A 19 -4.19 7.34 5.16
N ILE A 20 -4.85 6.37 4.54
CA ILE A 20 -6.13 5.83 5.04
C ILE A 20 -5.93 5.15 6.41
N ARG A 21 -4.84 4.40 6.56
CA ARG A 21 -4.49 3.78 7.85
C ARG A 21 -4.20 4.84 8.92
N PHE A 22 -3.50 5.92 8.55
CA PHE A 22 -3.16 7.01 9.46
C PHE A 22 -4.40 7.76 9.95
N THR A 23 -5.34 8.02 9.05
CA THR A 23 -6.65 8.60 9.41
C THR A 23 -7.47 7.65 10.30
N GLY A 24 -7.43 6.34 10.05
CA GLY A 24 -8.03 5.34 10.95
C GLY A 24 -7.40 5.34 12.36
N ILE A 25 -6.08 5.48 12.47
CA ILE A 25 -5.38 5.59 13.76
C ILE A 25 -5.81 6.86 14.50
N LEU A 26 -5.93 8.00 13.79
CA LEU A 26 -6.44 9.24 14.36
C LEU A 26 -7.87 9.05 14.90
N PHE A 27 -8.74 8.34 14.17
CA PHE A 27 -10.09 8.02 14.62
C PHE A 27 -10.09 7.12 15.85
N LYS A 28 -9.14 6.18 15.94
CA LYS A 28 -8.95 5.31 17.11
C LYS A 28 -8.55 6.09 18.35
N ILE A 29 -7.64 7.07 18.20
CA ILE A 29 -7.27 7.99 19.29
C ILE A 29 -8.49 8.78 19.76
N ARG A 30 -9.32 9.23 18.82
CA ARG A 30 -10.57 9.98 19.09
C ARG A 30 -11.73 9.09 19.59
N HIS A 31 -11.53 7.78 19.77
CA HIS A 31 -12.56 6.80 20.18
C HIS A 31 -13.79 6.76 19.27
N TRP A 32 -13.63 7.16 18.01
CA TRP A 32 -14.73 7.12 17.06
C TRP A 32 -15.10 5.68 16.70
N PRO A 33 -16.41 5.37 16.58
CA PRO A 33 -16.85 4.06 16.16
C PRO A 33 -16.31 3.75 14.76
N SER A 34 -16.05 2.47 14.47
CA SER A 34 -15.50 1.98 13.19
C SER A 34 -14.03 2.34 12.92
N ALA A 35 -13.29 2.85 13.90
CA ALA A 35 -11.85 3.13 13.73
C ALA A 35 -11.04 1.87 13.37
N ASP A 36 -11.33 0.74 14.01
CA ASP A 36 -10.67 -0.53 13.73
C ASP A 36 -10.95 -1.06 12.33
N GLU A 37 -12.18 -0.87 11.83
CA GLU A 37 -12.55 -1.23 10.45
C GLU A 37 -11.75 -0.39 9.45
N MET A 38 -11.64 0.92 9.69
CA MET A 38 -10.91 1.85 8.83
C MET A 38 -9.40 1.57 8.82
N ILE A 39 -8.82 1.21 9.97
CA ILE A 39 -7.41 0.76 10.07
C ILE A 39 -7.21 -0.56 9.32
N THR A 40 -8.16 -1.49 9.43
CA THR A 40 -8.09 -2.79 8.74
C THR A 40 -8.12 -2.59 7.23
N ILE A 41 -9.05 -1.78 6.72
CA ILE A 41 -9.16 -1.43 5.30
C ILE A 41 -7.86 -0.78 4.80
N GLY A 42 -7.34 0.22 5.51
CA GLY A 42 -6.07 0.87 5.15
C GLY A 42 -4.88 -0.10 5.15
N SER A 43 -4.86 -1.05 6.09
CA SER A 43 -3.83 -2.08 6.17
C SER A 43 -3.91 -3.08 5.00
N ILE A 44 -5.11 -3.45 4.57
CA ILE A 44 -5.33 -4.32 3.39
C ILE A 44 -4.84 -3.61 2.12
N ILE A 45 -5.18 -2.34 1.94
CA ILE A 45 -4.74 -1.55 0.76
C ILE A 45 -3.21 -1.42 0.74
N CYS A 46 -2.57 -1.17 1.88
CA CYS A 46 -1.11 -1.19 2.00
C CYS A 46 -0.53 -2.55 1.61
N GLY A 47 -1.11 -3.64 2.12
CA GLY A 47 -0.68 -5.00 1.81
C GLY A 47 -0.76 -5.31 0.31
N ILE A 48 -1.86 -4.92 -0.34
CA ILE A 48 -2.04 -5.07 -1.80
C ILE A 48 -0.97 -4.27 -2.54
N GLY A 49 -0.71 -3.01 -2.17
CA GLY A 49 0.32 -2.19 -2.79
C GLY A 49 1.73 -2.79 -2.69
N ILE A 50 2.08 -3.35 -1.53
CA ILE A 50 3.36 -4.05 -1.31
C ILE A 50 3.44 -5.31 -2.17
N VAL A 51 2.43 -6.19 -2.09
CA VAL A 51 2.42 -7.45 -2.84
C VAL A 51 2.50 -7.20 -4.34
N PHE A 52 1.73 -6.23 -4.85
CA PHE A 52 1.77 -5.85 -6.25
C PHE A 52 3.13 -5.26 -6.66
N GLY A 53 3.74 -4.46 -5.78
CA GLY A 53 5.11 -3.96 -5.94
C GLY A 53 6.14 -5.08 -6.02
N ILE A 54 6.08 -6.06 -5.10
CA ILE A 54 6.97 -7.22 -5.07
C ILE A 54 6.79 -8.08 -6.33
N ILE A 55 5.55 -8.37 -6.73
CA ILE A 55 5.27 -9.14 -7.96
C ILE A 55 5.85 -8.40 -9.17
N LYS A 56 5.61 -7.09 -9.30
CA LYS A 56 6.16 -6.29 -10.38
C LYS A 56 7.69 -6.32 -10.39
N ILE A 57 8.35 -6.20 -9.23
CA ILE A 57 9.82 -6.30 -9.14
C ILE A 57 10.30 -7.70 -9.55
N ALA A 58 9.67 -8.76 -9.03
CA ALA A 58 10.06 -10.14 -9.30
C ALA A 58 9.87 -10.54 -10.76
N VAL A 59 8.80 -10.07 -11.40
CA VAL A 59 8.49 -10.33 -12.81
C VAL A 59 9.37 -9.48 -13.74
N VAL A 60 9.58 -8.20 -13.43
CA VAL A 60 10.42 -7.31 -14.26
C VAL A 60 11.90 -7.69 -14.22
N LYS A 61 12.38 -8.31 -13.13
CA LYS A 61 13.78 -8.75 -13.03
C LYS A 61 14.08 -10.03 -13.84
N LYS A 62 13.10 -10.65 -14.50
CA LYS A 62 13.30 -11.90 -15.25
C LYS A 62 12.91 -11.78 -16.73
N PRO A 63 13.81 -11.23 -17.57
CA PRO A 63 13.79 -11.60 -18.99
C PRO A 63 15.13 -12.02 -19.60
N GLU A 64 16.24 -12.18 -18.86
CA GLU A 64 17.54 -12.61 -19.44
C GLU A 64 18.40 -13.46 -18.49
N GLN A 65 17.96 -14.67 -18.19
CA GLN A 65 18.87 -15.83 -18.06
C GLN A 65 18.52 -16.79 -19.18
#